data_AF-A0A7U2I1D3-F1
#
_entry.id   AF-A0A7U2I1D3-F1
#
_cell.length_a   1.000
_cell.length_b   1.000
_cell.length_c   1.000
_cell.angle_alpha   90.00
_cell.angle_beta   90.00
_cell.angle_gamma   90.00
#
_symmetry.space_group_name_H-M   'P 1'
#
loop_
_entity.id
_entity.type
_entity.pdbx_description
1 polymer ?
#
loop_
_entity_poly.entity_id
_entity_poly.type
_entity_poly.pdbx_seq_one_letter_code
_entity_poly.pdbx_strand_id
1 'polypeptide(L)'
;MTTVALGSIKSLTGFVLSLLAVTTSVCATPTPVDNFPTTLQVVARSPPTKLPSTIKGFPPKDWKCKLTQKNDKSQHRPKASLCRYQQLSAQTFDSDYIKRSVEYGLQLRDNGDNKAGSSKYPGWLKAPKSIEGLEDYKGETNVDHFPLTHDGKTVFVGGTQKSTSDARVVYQHTIGSDEAIFIGVWTHAGRKDGKFEKCEEV
;
A
#
# COMPACT_ATOMS: atom_id res chain seq x y z
N MET A 1 -74.66 -36.58 -23.29
CA MET A 1 -73.75 -35.50 -23.72
C MET A 1 -72.96 -35.14 -22.46
N THR A 2 -71.71 -35.54 -22.27
CA THR A 2 -70.54 -35.27 -23.12
C THR A 2 -69.48 -36.38 -22.92
N THR A 3 -68.52 -36.36 -23.82
CA THR A 3 -67.59 -37.35 -24.36
C THR A 3 -66.55 -37.98 -23.41
N VAL A 4 -66.15 -39.18 -23.83
CA VAL A 4 -65.13 -40.15 -23.35
C VAL A 4 -63.69 -39.66 -23.59
N ALA A 5 -62.74 -40.22 -22.82
CA ALA A 5 -61.41 -40.77 -23.23
C ALA A 5 -60.26 -40.32 -22.31
N LEU A 6 -59.20 -41.08 -21.99
CA LEU A 6 -58.82 -42.49 -22.09
C LEU A 6 -57.46 -42.61 -21.36
N GLY A 7 -57.12 -43.78 -20.82
CA GLY A 7 -55.73 -44.16 -20.47
C GLY A 7 -55.57 -44.58 -19.01
N SER A 8 -55.84 -45.83 -18.62
CA SER A 8 -54.99 -47.04 -18.74
C SER A 8 -53.65 -46.98 -18.01
N ILE A 9 -53.15 -47.97 -17.26
CA ILE A 9 -53.55 -49.34 -16.83
C ILE A 9 -52.42 -49.81 -15.85
N LYS A 10 -52.69 -50.80 -14.97
CA LYS A 10 -51.78 -51.69 -14.17
C LYS A 10 -51.14 -51.07 -12.91
N SER A 11 -51.46 -51.46 -11.67
CA SER A 11 -51.48 -52.79 -11.02
C SER A 11 -50.15 -53.56 -11.14
N LEU A 12 -49.38 -53.64 -10.04
CA LEU A 12 -49.19 -54.90 -9.33
C LEU A 12 -48.51 -54.67 -7.96
N THR A 13 -49.16 -55.25 -6.96
CA THR A 13 -48.67 -55.79 -5.69
C THR A 13 -47.26 -56.37 -5.72
N GLY A 14 -46.55 -56.30 -4.58
CA GLY A 14 -45.49 -57.27 -4.31
C GLY A 14 -44.48 -56.85 -3.25
N PHE A 15 -44.85 -56.95 -1.98
CA PHE A 15 -43.93 -57.00 -0.85
C PHE A 15 -43.10 -58.29 -0.94
N VAL A 16 -41.76 -58.19 -0.97
CA VAL A 16 -40.88 -59.29 -0.52
C VAL A 16 -39.72 -58.72 0.27
N LEU A 17 -39.55 -59.32 1.44
CA LEU A 17 -38.62 -59.07 2.52
C LEU A 17 -37.15 -59.37 2.16
N SER A 18 -36.24 -58.77 2.94
CA SER A 18 -34.83 -59.16 3.17
C SER A 18 -33.82 -58.54 2.18
N LEU A 19 -32.65 -58.01 2.57
CA LEU A 19 -31.79 -58.24 3.72
C LEU A 19 -31.23 -56.92 4.28
N LEU A 20 -30.99 -56.88 5.59
CA LEU A 20 -29.99 -55.98 6.18
C LEU A 20 -28.63 -56.26 5.53
N ALA A 21 -28.13 -55.33 4.74
CA ALA A 21 -26.72 -55.24 4.38
C ALA A 21 -26.12 -54.07 5.17
N VAL A 22 -25.36 -54.40 6.22
CA VAL A 22 -24.51 -53.45 6.93
C VAL A 22 -23.37 -53.07 5.99
N THR A 23 -23.48 -51.93 5.33
CA THR A 23 -22.34 -51.32 4.64
C THR A 23 -21.56 -50.53 5.68
N THR A 24 -20.43 -51.08 6.11
CA THR A 24 -19.40 -50.29 6.79
C THR A 24 -18.94 -49.21 5.81
N SER A 25 -19.41 -47.99 6.03
CA SER A 25 -18.85 -46.80 5.41
C SER A 25 -17.39 -46.68 5.87
N VAL A 26 -16.47 -47.23 5.09
CA VAL A 26 -15.09 -46.80 5.11
C VAL A 26 -15.11 -45.45 4.41
N CYS A 27 -15.33 -44.39 5.19
CA CYS A 27 -15.03 -43.06 4.73
C CYS A 27 -13.51 -43.03 4.56
N ALA A 28 -13.04 -43.34 3.35
CA ALA A 28 -11.72 -42.95 2.92
C ALA A 28 -11.72 -41.42 3.00
N THR A 29 -11.25 -40.90 4.13
CA THR A 29 -10.90 -39.49 4.25
C THR A 29 -9.95 -39.22 3.09
N PRO A 30 -10.27 -38.31 2.16
CA PRO A 30 -9.25 -37.85 1.24
C PRO A 30 -8.14 -37.31 2.12
N THR A 31 -6.96 -37.93 2.05
CA THR A 31 -5.74 -37.31 2.54
C THR A 31 -5.75 -35.91 1.94
N PRO A 32 -5.76 -34.84 2.76
CA PRO A 32 -5.65 -33.51 2.22
C PRO A 32 -4.33 -33.51 1.45
N VAL A 33 -4.43 -33.38 0.13
CA VAL A 33 -3.28 -33.02 -0.68
C VAL A 33 -2.86 -31.68 -0.09
N ASP A 34 -1.69 -31.67 0.55
CA ASP A 34 -0.98 -30.48 1.02
C ASP A 34 -0.67 -29.58 -0.18
N ASN A 35 -1.70 -28.97 -0.75
CA ASN A 35 -1.60 -27.72 -1.46
C ASN A 35 -1.61 -26.64 -0.39
N PHE A 36 -0.53 -26.57 0.39
CA PHE A 36 -0.11 -25.30 0.92
C PHE A 36 0.44 -24.52 -0.28
N PRO A 37 -0.27 -23.53 -0.87
CA PRO A 37 0.48 -22.34 -1.14
C PRO A 37 1.01 -21.95 0.23
N THR A 38 2.34 -21.86 0.37
CA THR A 38 2.92 -21.06 1.44
C THR A 38 2.25 -19.69 1.28
N THR A 39 1.13 -19.51 1.96
CA THR A 39 0.49 -18.23 2.13
C THR A 39 1.55 -17.55 2.96
N LEU A 40 2.42 -16.80 2.28
CA LEU A 40 3.19 -15.75 2.91
C LEU A 40 2.14 -15.01 3.71
N GLN A 41 2.06 -15.31 5.01
CA GLN A 41 1.34 -14.50 5.94
C GLN A 41 2.02 -13.16 5.74
N VAL A 42 1.34 -12.27 5.01
CA VAL A 42 1.62 -10.86 5.07
C VAL A 42 1.32 -10.57 6.53
N VAL A 43 2.33 -10.72 7.39
CA VAL A 43 2.28 -10.35 8.79
C VAL A 43 1.66 -8.97 8.74
N ALA A 44 0.48 -8.82 9.34
CA ALA A 44 -0.22 -7.55 9.32
C ALA A 44 0.81 -6.49 9.69
N ARG A 45 1.07 -5.57 8.76
CA ARG A 45 2.11 -4.55 8.89
C ARG A 45 1.91 -3.92 10.26
N SER A 46 2.78 -4.25 11.20
CA SER A 46 2.65 -3.75 12.56
C SER A 46 3.61 -2.58 12.67
N PRO A 47 3.26 -1.50 13.38
CA PRO A 47 4.19 -0.42 13.62
C PRO A 47 5.49 -1.00 14.22
N PRO A 48 6.66 -0.47 13.82
CA PRO A 48 7.89 -0.78 14.51
C PRO A 48 7.80 -0.43 16.01
N THR A 49 8.56 -1.17 16.83
CA THR A 49 8.48 -1.09 18.29
C THR A 49 9.74 -0.51 18.93
N LYS A 50 10.72 -0.11 18.12
CA LYS A 50 12.00 0.45 18.55
C LYS A 50 12.39 1.58 17.63
N LEU A 51 12.67 2.74 18.21
CA LEU A 51 13.26 3.86 17.48
C LEU A 51 14.61 3.44 16.89
N PRO A 52 14.84 3.65 15.59
CA PRO A 52 16.12 3.32 15.00
C PRO A 52 17.23 4.14 15.63
N SER A 53 18.29 3.48 16.10
CA SER A 53 19.53 4.16 16.48
C SER A 53 20.39 4.47 15.24
N THR A 54 20.18 3.73 14.15
CA THR A 54 20.93 3.85 12.91
C THR A 54 20.00 3.82 11.70
N ILE A 55 20.19 4.75 10.77
CA ILE A 55 19.55 4.73 9.46
C ILE A 55 20.61 4.42 8.41
N LYS A 56 20.56 3.24 7.80
CA LYS A 56 21.45 2.83 6.70
C LYS A 56 21.06 3.52 5.40
N GLY A 57 22.05 3.74 4.53
CA GLY A 57 21.84 4.42 3.26
C GLY A 57 21.36 5.87 3.41
N PHE A 58 21.53 6.45 4.59
CA PHE A 58 21.11 7.80 4.93
C PHE A 58 21.56 8.78 3.83
N PRO A 59 20.65 9.61 3.25
CA PRO A 59 20.89 10.35 2.01
C PRO A 59 22.24 11.07 2.06
N PRO A 60 23.23 10.59 1.29
CA PRO A 60 24.55 11.22 1.29
C PRO A 60 24.56 12.51 0.46
N LYS A 61 23.45 12.77 -0.25
CA LYS A 61 23.33 13.76 -1.31
C LYS A 61 21.92 14.34 -1.35
N ASP A 62 21.80 15.45 -2.06
CA ASP A 62 20.54 16.14 -2.27
C ASP A 62 19.71 15.42 -3.33
N TRP A 63 18.41 15.71 -3.36
CA TRP A 63 17.48 15.02 -4.27
C TRP A 63 16.66 16.00 -5.08
N LYS A 64 16.76 15.90 -6.40
CA LYS A 64 16.02 16.73 -7.36
C LYS A 64 14.75 16.03 -7.80
N CYS A 65 13.61 16.65 -7.50
CA CYS A 65 12.28 16.13 -7.78
C CYS A 65 11.49 17.04 -8.72
N LYS A 66 10.65 16.46 -9.57
CA LYS A 66 9.52 17.16 -10.19
C LYS A 66 8.43 17.38 -9.16
N LEU A 67 7.86 18.57 -9.11
CA LEU A 67 6.75 18.95 -8.24
C LEU A 67 5.65 19.63 -9.05
N THR A 68 4.41 19.45 -8.65
CA THR A 68 3.29 20.24 -9.16
C THR A 68 3.42 21.66 -8.64
N GLN A 69 3.41 22.65 -9.54
CA GLN A 69 3.36 24.03 -9.11
C GLN A 69 2.03 24.29 -8.40
N LYS A 70 2.11 24.93 -7.22
CA LYS A 70 0.92 25.52 -6.63
C LYS A 70 0.50 26.69 -7.50
N ASN A 71 -0.61 26.53 -8.21
CA ASN A 71 -1.27 27.67 -8.84
C ASN A 71 -1.70 28.60 -7.71
N ASP A 72 -0.97 29.70 -7.56
CA ASP A 72 -1.33 30.73 -6.60
C ASP A 72 -2.71 31.27 -7.02
N LYS A 73 -3.68 31.19 -6.11
CA LYS A 73 -5.06 31.61 -6.42
C LYS A 73 -5.17 33.13 -6.59
N SER A 74 -4.07 33.87 -6.37
CA SER A 74 -3.93 35.31 -6.54
C SER A 74 -3.73 35.76 -7.99
N GLN A 75 -3.33 34.86 -8.91
CA GLN A 75 -3.21 35.23 -10.32
C GLN A 75 -4.55 35.13 -11.03
N HIS A 76 -5.05 36.31 -11.41
CA HIS A 76 -6.21 36.57 -12.25
C HIS A 76 -6.28 35.58 -13.43
N ARG A 77 -7.21 34.61 -13.38
CA ARG A 77 -7.36 33.61 -14.45
C ARG A 77 -8.07 34.21 -15.66
N PRO A 78 -7.52 34.16 -16.88
CA PRO A 78 -8.38 34.19 -18.05
C PRO A 78 -9.21 32.89 -18.08
N LYS A 79 -10.54 33.04 -18.12
CA LYS A 79 -11.50 31.94 -18.34
C LYS A 79 -11.39 31.43 -19.78
N ALA A 80 -10.35 30.69 -20.13
CA ALA A 80 -10.32 29.89 -21.36
C ALA A 80 -9.14 28.92 -21.34
N SER A 81 -9.40 27.66 -21.02
CA SER A 81 -8.66 26.49 -21.51
C SER A 81 -9.14 25.26 -20.75
N LEU A 82 -9.90 24.41 -21.45
CA LEU A 82 -10.35 23.09 -20.99
C LEU A 82 -9.22 22.04 -21.00
N CYS A 83 -7.96 22.47 -21.07
CA CYS A 83 -6.78 21.63 -20.86
C CYS A 83 -6.05 22.13 -19.62
N ARG A 84 -6.36 21.58 -18.43
CA ARG A 84 -5.52 21.80 -17.24
C ARG A 84 -4.18 21.09 -17.45
N TYR A 85 -3.24 21.77 -18.10
CA TYR A 85 -1.84 21.37 -18.03
C TYR A 85 -1.37 21.60 -16.59
N GLN A 86 -1.00 20.51 -15.92
CA GLN A 86 -0.32 20.56 -14.64
C GLN A 86 1.07 21.13 -14.89
N GLN A 87 1.33 22.37 -14.47
CA GLN A 87 2.67 22.94 -14.54
C GLN A 87 3.56 22.24 -13.52
N LEU A 88 4.71 21.74 -13.99
CA LEU A 88 5.70 21.07 -13.18
C LEU A 88 6.91 21.98 -12.99
N SER A 89 7.51 21.97 -11.80
CA SER A 89 8.79 22.59 -11.50
C SER A 89 9.77 21.55 -10.96
N ALA A 90 11.06 21.74 -11.20
CA ALA A 90 12.09 20.96 -10.51
C ALA A 90 12.47 21.66 -9.20
N GLN A 91 12.59 20.90 -8.11
CA GLN A 91 13.09 21.37 -6.83
C GLN A 91 14.11 20.38 -6.29
N THR A 92 15.23 20.90 -5.80
CA THR A 92 16.22 20.11 -5.05
C THR A 92 15.92 20.21 -3.56
N PHE A 93 15.93 19.07 -2.88
CA PHE A 93 15.77 18.95 -1.44
C PHE A 93 17.11 18.61 -0.81
N ASP A 94 17.54 19.42 0.15
CA ASP A 94 18.79 19.20 0.88
C ASP A 94 18.75 17.87 1.66
N SER A 95 19.85 17.13 1.64
CA SER A 95 20.05 15.88 2.39
C SER A 95 19.70 16.01 3.88
N ASP A 96 20.10 17.11 4.54
CA ASP A 96 19.78 17.42 5.93
C ASP A 96 18.28 17.63 6.17
N TYR A 97 17.57 18.18 5.20
CA TYR A 97 16.12 18.32 5.27
C TYR A 97 15.42 16.97 5.12
N ILE A 98 15.89 16.14 4.18
CA ILE A 98 15.42 14.77 4.00
C ILE A 98 15.66 13.97 5.28
N LYS A 99 16.80 14.16 5.96
CA LYS A 99 17.12 13.57 7.27
C LYS A 99 16.07 13.80 8.30
N ARG A 100 15.85 15.07 8.62
CA ARG A 100 14.90 15.47 9.64
C ARG A 100 13.49 14.98 9.32
N SER A 101 13.15 14.88 8.02
CA SER A 101 11.85 14.37 7.57
C SER A 101 11.71 12.85 7.77
N VAL A 102 12.75 12.06 7.51
CA VAL A 102 12.77 10.60 7.77
C VAL A 102 12.74 10.33 9.27
N GLU A 103 13.61 10.98 10.05
CA GLU A 103 13.71 10.81 11.49
C GLU A 103 12.39 11.13 12.20
N TYR A 104 11.72 12.23 11.80
CA TYR A 104 10.41 12.59 12.33
C TYR A 104 9.33 11.55 11.96
N GLY A 105 9.36 11.03 10.72
CA GLY A 105 8.45 9.97 10.29
C GLY A 105 8.63 8.67 11.08
N LEU A 106 9.87 8.27 11.37
CA LEU A 106 10.18 7.10 12.20
C LEU A 106 9.70 7.31 13.64
N GLN A 107 10.03 8.45 14.24
CA GLN A 107 9.62 8.78 15.61
C GLN A 107 8.10 8.71 15.80
N LEU A 108 7.32 9.14 14.81
CA LEU A 108 5.86 9.04 14.86
C LEU A 108 5.36 7.59 14.91
N ARG A 109 5.94 6.69 14.10
CA ARG A 109 5.58 5.27 14.10
C ARG A 109 5.92 4.58 15.41
N ASP A 110 7.13 4.81 15.93
CA ASP A 110 7.59 4.18 17.16
C ASP A 110 6.84 4.67 18.40
N ASN A 111 6.34 5.91 18.38
CA ASN A 111 5.51 6.45 19.45
C ASN A 111 4.06 5.93 19.44
N GLY A 112 3.81 4.72 18.95
CA GLY A 112 2.49 4.08 18.96
C GLY A 112 1.67 4.32 17.69
N ASP A 113 2.34 4.39 16.54
CA ASP A 113 1.71 4.61 15.23
C ASP A 113 1.02 5.97 15.07
N ASN A 114 1.60 6.99 15.68
CA ASN A 114 1.07 8.34 15.63
C ASN A 114 1.16 8.92 14.22
N LYS A 115 0.29 9.89 13.96
CA LYS A 115 0.25 10.64 12.70
C LYS A 115 0.69 12.07 12.93
N ALA A 116 1.28 12.67 11.90
CA ALA A 116 1.62 14.09 11.90
C ALA A 116 0.31 14.92 11.91
N GLY A 117 -0.07 15.42 13.08
CA GLY A 117 -1.34 16.10 13.30
C GLY A 117 -2.54 15.24 12.89
N SER A 118 -3.50 15.84 12.18
CA SER A 118 -4.67 15.12 11.62
C SER A 118 -4.42 14.44 10.28
N SER A 119 -3.15 14.34 9.84
CA SER A 119 -2.81 13.74 8.55
C SER A 119 -2.90 12.21 8.57
N LYS A 120 -2.65 11.59 7.42
CA LYS A 120 -2.52 10.12 7.27
C LYS A 120 -1.06 9.63 7.28
N TYR A 121 -0.11 10.51 7.59
CA TYR A 121 1.32 10.25 7.49
C TYR A 121 1.96 10.15 8.87
N PRO A 122 3.03 9.33 9.04
CA PRO A 122 3.63 8.41 8.08
C PRO A 122 2.63 7.34 7.59
N GLY A 123 2.82 6.90 6.35
CA GLY A 123 1.89 5.98 5.69
C GLY A 123 2.64 4.79 5.11
N TRP A 124 2.04 3.60 5.18
CA TRP A 124 2.62 2.43 4.53
C TRP A 124 2.44 2.53 3.03
N LEU A 125 3.49 2.19 2.29
CA LEU A 125 3.43 2.12 0.86
C LEU A 125 2.60 0.90 0.44
N LYS A 126 1.46 1.13 -0.22
CA LYS A 126 0.51 0.05 -0.57
C LYS A 126 1.04 -0.92 -1.63
N ALA A 127 1.95 -0.46 -2.50
CA ALA A 127 2.56 -1.26 -3.54
C ALA A 127 4.09 -1.11 -3.55
N PRO A 128 4.83 -1.67 -2.58
CA PRO A 128 6.28 -1.54 -2.52
C PRO A 128 6.98 -2.02 -3.80
N LYS A 129 6.49 -3.10 -4.41
CA LYS A 129 6.98 -3.63 -5.70
C LYS A 129 6.93 -2.66 -6.88
N SER A 130 6.24 -1.51 -6.77
CA SER A 130 6.27 -0.48 -7.82
C SER A 130 7.44 0.50 -7.67
N ILE A 131 8.24 0.34 -6.61
CA ILE A 131 9.47 1.09 -6.37
C ILE A 131 10.63 0.24 -6.87
N GLU A 132 11.48 0.85 -7.69
CA GLU A 132 12.72 0.24 -8.17
C GLU A 132 13.58 -0.23 -6.99
N GLY A 133 14.00 -1.51 -7.01
CA GLY A 133 14.78 -2.15 -5.96
C GLY A 133 13.95 -2.84 -4.87
N LEU A 134 12.62 -2.77 -4.93
CA LEU A 134 11.69 -3.43 -4.00
C LEU A 134 10.78 -4.46 -4.67
N GLU A 135 11.13 -4.93 -5.87
CA GLU A 135 10.34 -5.86 -6.69
C GLU A 135 10.05 -7.18 -5.94
N ASP A 136 11.05 -7.69 -5.22
CA ASP A 136 10.99 -8.95 -4.47
C ASP A 136 10.56 -8.79 -3.01
N TYR A 137 10.01 -7.63 -2.64
CA TYR A 137 9.62 -7.33 -1.26
C TYR A 137 8.58 -8.34 -0.71
N LYS A 138 8.93 -9.05 0.37
CA LYS A 138 8.14 -10.18 0.93
C LYS A 138 7.29 -9.85 2.18
N GLY A 139 7.35 -8.62 2.70
CA GLY A 139 6.44 -8.19 3.78
C GLY A 139 7.01 -8.11 5.20
N GLU A 140 8.24 -8.56 5.45
CA GLU A 140 8.82 -8.58 6.81
C GLU A 140 9.26 -7.19 7.32
N THR A 141 9.60 -6.28 6.40
CA THR A 141 10.09 -4.93 6.70
C THR A 141 9.02 -3.91 6.34
N ASN A 142 8.59 -2.98 7.19
CA ASN A 142 7.65 -1.97 6.73
C ASN A 142 8.31 -1.06 5.68
N VAL A 143 7.62 -0.81 4.57
CA VAL A 143 8.02 0.23 3.61
C VAL A 143 7.08 1.39 3.81
N ASP A 144 7.62 2.45 4.39
CA ASP A 144 6.91 3.65 4.78
C ASP A 144 7.27 4.82 3.88
N HIS A 145 6.39 5.81 3.87
CA HIS A 145 6.66 7.06 3.20
C HIS A 145 6.16 8.27 4.00
N PHE A 146 6.93 9.36 3.95
CA PHE A 146 6.64 10.59 4.65
C PHE A 146 6.72 11.83 3.73
N PRO A 147 5.84 12.84 3.88
CA PRO A 147 5.82 14.00 2.99
C PRO A 147 7.00 14.95 3.12
N LEU A 148 7.46 15.44 1.97
CA LEU A 148 8.27 16.64 1.87
C LEU A 148 7.37 17.85 1.55
N THR A 149 7.68 19.01 2.11
CA THR A 149 6.99 20.29 1.90
C THR A 149 7.55 21.01 0.67
N HIS A 150 6.78 21.95 0.12
CA HIS A 150 7.24 22.74 -1.03
C HIS A 150 8.38 23.71 -0.71
N ASP A 151 8.56 24.11 0.56
CA ASP A 151 9.65 25.02 0.92
C ASP A 151 11.01 24.32 1.00
N GLY A 152 11.02 22.98 1.03
CA GLY A 152 12.23 22.16 1.15
C GLY A 152 13.01 22.39 2.44
N LYS A 153 12.39 22.98 3.47
CA LYS A 153 13.08 23.42 4.70
C LYS A 153 12.34 22.98 5.97
N THR A 154 11.02 23.04 5.93
CA THR A 154 10.16 22.78 7.10
C THR A 154 9.69 21.33 7.07
N VAL A 155 9.93 20.58 8.16
CA VAL A 155 9.40 19.21 8.27
C VAL A 155 7.88 19.27 8.36
N PHE A 156 7.20 18.38 7.64
CA PHE A 156 5.75 18.30 7.70
C PHE A 156 5.30 17.79 9.07
N VAL A 157 4.65 18.64 9.86
CA VAL A 157 4.13 18.29 11.20
C VAL A 157 2.62 18.04 11.24
N GLY A 158 1.93 18.16 10.10
CA GLY A 158 0.49 17.95 9.98
C GLY A 158 -0.24 19.07 9.24
N GLY A 159 -1.57 18.95 9.13
CA GLY A 159 -2.43 19.89 8.41
C GLY A 159 -2.87 19.42 7.03
N THR A 160 -3.47 20.31 6.25
CA THR A 160 -4.04 19.94 4.94
C THR A 160 -2.96 19.50 3.94
N GLN A 161 -3.29 18.61 3.00
CA GLN A 161 -2.37 18.17 1.93
C GLN A 161 -1.77 19.33 1.12
N LYS A 162 -2.36 20.53 1.18
CA LYS A 162 -1.79 21.72 0.57
C LYS A 162 -0.45 22.13 1.18
N SER A 163 -0.08 21.73 2.40
CA SER A 163 1.26 22.05 2.95
C SER A 163 2.34 21.09 2.45
N THR A 164 1.95 19.92 1.93
CA THR A 164 2.86 18.92 1.36
C THR A 164 3.08 19.19 -0.14
N SER A 165 4.28 18.89 -0.62
CA SER A 165 4.54 18.72 -2.06
C SER A 165 4.03 17.37 -2.56
N ASP A 166 4.30 17.00 -3.81
CA ASP A 166 4.06 15.64 -4.33
C ASP A 166 5.17 14.65 -3.94
N ALA A 167 6.30 15.15 -3.44
CA ALA A 167 7.47 14.34 -3.09
C ALA A 167 7.34 13.70 -1.71
N ARG A 168 7.84 12.48 -1.58
CA ARG A 168 7.85 11.64 -0.39
C ARG A 168 9.24 11.04 -0.22
N VAL A 169 9.75 11.07 1.01
CA VAL A 169 10.83 10.16 1.39
C VAL A 169 10.24 8.77 1.55
N VAL A 170 10.98 7.75 1.14
CA VAL A 170 10.61 6.34 1.33
C VAL A 170 11.72 5.66 2.08
N TYR A 171 11.34 4.92 3.11
CA TYR A 171 12.27 4.21 3.99
C TYR A 171 11.69 2.88 4.42
N GLN A 172 12.58 2.00 4.86
CA GLN A 172 12.30 0.69 5.39
C GLN A 172 12.57 0.66 6.89
N HIS A 173 11.70 0.00 7.65
CA HIS A 173 11.93 -0.26 9.08
C HIS A 173 11.31 -1.59 9.49
N THR A 174 12.14 -2.51 9.97
CA THR A 174 11.71 -3.85 10.40
C THR A 174 11.12 -3.82 11.81
N ILE A 175 10.05 -4.58 12.02
CA ILE A 175 9.40 -4.70 13.33
C ILE A 175 10.40 -5.27 14.35
N GLY A 176 10.55 -4.62 15.52
CA GLY A 176 11.47 -5.05 16.58
C GLY A 176 12.95 -4.74 16.34
N SER A 177 13.29 -4.11 15.21
CA SER A 177 14.64 -3.66 14.88
C SER A 177 14.84 -2.18 15.22
N ASP A 178 16.04 -1.84 15.65
CA ASP A 178 16.57 -0.48 15.80
C ASP A 178 17.33 -0.01 14.54
N GLU A 179 17.14 -0.69 13.41
CA GLU A 179 17.69 -0.30 12.12
C GLU A 179 16.58 0.13 11.17
N ALA A 180 16.79 1.27 10.52
CA ALA A 180 16.02 1.69 9.36
C ALA A 180 16.92 1.82 8.13
N ILE A 181 16.35 1.77 6.93
CA ILE A 181 17.06 1.92 5.66
C ILE A 181 16.37 3.02 4.86
N PHE A 182 17.10 4.07 4.49
CA PHE A 182 16.60 5.04 3.53
C PHE A 182 16.66 4.43 2.12
N ILE A 183 15.54 4.49 1.39
CA ILE A 183 15.46 3.94 0.02
C ILE A 183 15.68 5.05 -1.01
N GLY A 184 15.23 6.29 -0.72
CA GLY A 184 15.27 7.40 -1.67
C GLY A 184 14.10 8.38 -1.55
N VAL A 185 13.95 9.24 -2.56
CA VAL A 185 12.84 10.18 -2.69
C VAL A 185 12.04 9.88 -3.96
N TRP A 186 10.71 9.91 -3.84
CA TRP A 186 9.78 9.69 -4.94
C TRP A 186 8.72 10.77 -5.02
N THR A 187 8.21 11.06 -6.22
CA THR A 187 7.18 12.08 -6.47
C THR A 187 5.99 11.52 -7.24
N HIS A 188 4.80 12.02 -6.95
CA HIS A 188 3.61 11.80 -7.80
C HIS A 188 3.44 12.85 -8.91
N ALA A 189 4.28 13.88 -8.93
CA ALA A 189 4.13 14.98 -9.88
C ALA A 189 4.27 14.48 -11.34
N GLY A 190 3.33 14.84 -12.20
CA GLY A 190 3.31 14.40 -13.60
C GLY A 190 2.82 12.97 -13.83
N ARG A 191 2.49 12.21 -12.77
CA ARG A 191 2.00 10.83 -12.86
C ARG A 191 0.48 10.77 -12.79
N LYS A 192 -0.18 10.67 -13.95
CA LYS A 192 -1.65 10.51 -14.05
C LYS A 192 -2.14 9.14 -13.59
N ASP A 193 -1.25 8.16 -13.51
CA ASP A 193 -1.53 6.78 -13.11
C ASP A 193 -1.46 6.56 -11.59
N GLY A 194 -1.23 7.63 -10.81
CA GLY A 194 -1.11 7.56 -9.35
C GLY A 194 0.15 6.84 -8.86
N LYS A 195 1.07 6.48 -9.75
CA LYS A 195 2.34 5.86 -9.40
C LYS A 195 3.36 6.91 -8.94
N PHE A 196 4.44 6.42 -8.38
CA PHE A 196 5.59 7.22 -7.99
C PHE A 196 6.63 7.22 -9.12
N GLU A 197 7.27 8.37 -9.32
CA GLU A 197 8.49 8.53 -10.11
C GLU A 197 9.65 8.78 -9.14
N LYS A 198 10.77 8.07 -9.32
CA LYS A 198 11.96 8.27 -8.49
C LYS A 198 12.57 9.63 -8.79
N CYS A 199 12.93 10.37 -7.75
CA CYS A 199 13.69 11.61 -7.90
C CYS A 199 15.16 11.31 -8.21
N GLU A 200 15.86 12.29 -8.75
CA GLU A 200 17.28 12.17 -9.12
C GLU A 200 18.15 12.53 -7.91
N GLU A 201 19.11 11.67 -7.58
CA GLU A 201 20.18 11.99 -6.62
C GLU A 201 21.20 12.90 -7.32
N VAL A 202 21.57 14.04 -6.70
CA VAL A 202 22.43 15.07 -7.31
C VAL A 202 23.70 15.34 -6.52
#